data_AF-A0A918CMN0-F1
#
_entry.id   AF-A0A918CMN0-F1
#
_cell.length_a   1.000
_cell.length_b   1.000
_cell.length_c   1.000
_cell.angle_alpha   90.00
_cell.angle_beta   90.00
_cell.angle_gamma   90.00
#
_symmetry.space_group_name_H-M   'P 1'
#
loop_
_entity.id
_entity.type
_entity.pdbx_description
1 polymer ?
#
loop_
_entity_poly.entity_id
_entity_poly.type
_entity_poly.pdbx_seq_one_letter_code
_entity_poly.pdbx_strand_id
1 'polypeptide(L)'
;MFLLISALIASLLVGAPIAAQATELDVPMPDLVGEPADIAAKALDNMDLKVKFDAKGRAVWKKSNWVVVSQKPKAGAAVEEGDKVTLRVIKKSDVVNEGRAVPLCKRHAEDSGQIPQNVKWPLFDFVASPHDLGIVVRVNGATDDAFKTPVSIRCTYEGTKKDPKLVEFEVLEVF
;
A
#
# COMPACT_ATOMS: atom_id res chain seq x y z
N MET A 1 65.16 -12.47 -27.17
CA MET A 1 63.85 -11.95 -26.74
C MET A 1 62.77 -12.75 -27.42
N PHE A 2 62.30 -13.83 -26.79
CA PHE A 2 61.00 -14.49 -27.02
C PHE A 2 60.67 -15.27 -25.74
N LEU A 3 59.69 -14.75 -25.00
CA LEU A 3 59.06 -15.29 -23.79
C LEU A 3 57.96 -16.27 -24.21
N LEU A 4 57.89 -17.50 -23.68
CA LEU A 4 56.67 -18.33 -23.57
C LEU A 4 56.87 -19.39 -22.45
N ILE A 5 56.40 -19.14 -21.22
CA ILE A 5 55.14 -19.62 -20.60
C ILE A 5 55.10 -21.15 -20.38
N SER A 6 55.44 -21.61 -19.17
CA SER A 6 54.96 -22.88 -18.61
C SER A 6 53.86 -22.58 -17.60
N ALA A 7 52.62 -22.91 -17.97
CA ALA A 7 51.45 -22.84 -17.11
C ALA A 7 51.45 -24.02 -16.13
N LEU A 8 51.51 -23.74 -14.83
CA LEU A 8 51.17 -24.72 -13.79
C LEU A 8 49.76 -24.39 -13.28
N ILE A 9 48.79 -25.21 -13.70
CA ILE A 9 47.40 -25.15 -13.28
C ILE A 9 47.30 -25.82 -11.91
N ALA A 10 47.10 -25.03 -10.85
CA ALA A 10 46.69 -25.54 -9.54
C ALA A 10 45.18 -25.29 -9.38
N SER A 11 44.38 -26.21 -9.90
CA SER A 11 42.92 -26.24 -9.68
C SER A 11 42.63 -26.73 -8.26
N LEU A 12 42.39 -25.80 -7.34
CA LEU A 12 41.85 -26.10 -6.02
C LEU A 12 40.31 -26.05 -6.09
N LEU A 13 39.70 -27.21 -6.33
CA LEU A 13 38.27 -27.43 -6.13
C LEU A 13 37.98 -27.49 -4.63
N VAL A 14 37.75 -26.33 -4.01
CA VAL A 14 37.10 -26.28 -2.69
C VAL A 14 35.62 -26.55 -2.93
N GLY A 15 35.19 -27.76 -2.61
CA GLY A 15 33.77 -28.12 -2.58
C GLY A 15 33.06 -27.26 -1.55
N ALA A 16 32.24 -26.31 -2.01
CA ALA A 16 31.29 -25.63 -1.15
C ALA A 16 30.26 -26.66 -0.66
N PRO A 17 29.88 -26.67 0.63
CA PRO A 17 28.72 -27.43 1.04
C PRO A 17 27.51 -26.81 0.35
N ILE A 18 26.86 -27.59 -0.53
CA ILE A 18 25.51 -27.29 -0.97
C ILE A 18 24.64 -27.50 0.27
N ALA A 19 24.45 -26.44 1.05
CA ALA A 19 23.30 -26.35 1.93
C ALA A 19 22.08 -26.29 1.00
N ALA A 20 21.54 -27.45 0.66
CA ALA A 20 20.18 -27.57 0.19
C ALA A 20 19.30 -27.07 1.34
N GLN A 21 19.04 -25.76 1.37
CA GLN A 21 18.01 -25.19 2.20
C GLN A 21 16.70 -25.80 1.70
N ALA A 22 16.04 -26.53 2.57
CA ALA A 22 14.73 -27.08 2.33
C ALA A 22 13.84 -25.94 1.81
N THR A 23 13.28 -26.11 0.62
CA THR A 23 12.30 -25.19 0.07
C THR A 23 11.03 -25.34 0.90
N GLU A 24 10.95 -24.61 2.00
CA GLU A 24 9.69 -24.22 2.58
C GLU A 24 8.93 -23.47 1.47
N LEU A 25 7.67 -23.85 1.26
CA LEU A 25 6.91 -23.40 0.10
C LEU A 25 6.56 -21.92 0.32
N ASP A 26 7.46 -21.04 -0.09
CA ASP A 26 7.26 -19.59 -0.04
C ASP A 26 5.92 -19.23 -0.69
N VAL A 27 4.99 -18.71 0.11
CA VAL A 27 3.70 -18.23 -0.39
C VAL A 27 3.82 -16.72 -0.60
N PRO A 28 3.32 -16.16 -1.71
CA PRO A 28 3.36 -14.72 -1.91
C PRO A 28 2.45 -14.01 -0.91
N MET A 29 2.98 -12.96 -0.28
CA MET A 29 2.27 -12.08 0.64
C MET A 29 1.04 -11.45 -0.06
N PRO A 30 -0.17 -11.60 0.48
CA PRO A 30 -1.37 -11.00 -0.11
C PRO A 30 -1.32 -9.47 -0.05
N ASP A 31 -2.04 -8.81 -0.97
CA ASP A 31 -2.30 -7.37 -0.87
C ASP A 31 -3.49 -7.13 0.05
N LEU A 32 -3.23 -6.48 1.18
CA LEU A 32 -4.18 -6.23 2.26
C LEU A 32 -4.42 -4.74 2.47
N VAL A 33 -3.81 -3.86 1.67
CA VAL A 33 -4.03 -2.42 1.77
C VAL A 33 -5.47 -2.11 1.36
N GLY A 34 -6.16 -1.25 2.12
CA GLY A 34 -7.58 -0.94 1.92
C GLY A 34 -8.54 -1.91 2.62
N GLU A 35 -8.08 -3.11 3.00
CA GLU A 35 -8.92 -4.08 3.69
C GLU A 35 -9.24 -3.66 5.14
N PRO A 36 -10.45 -3.99 5.65
CA PRO A 36 -10.72 -3.95 7.07
C PRO A 36 -9.71 -4.79 7.87
N ALA A 37 -9.23 -4.28 9.00
CA ALA A 37 -8.16 -4.95 9.75
C ALA A 37 -8.55 -6.34 10.31
N ASP A 38 -9.85 -6.63 10.46
CA ASP A 38 -10.36 -7.96 10.80
C ASP A 38 -10.29 -8.93 9.61
N ILE A 39 -10.64 -8.48 8.40
CA ILE A 39 -10.51 -9.28 7.17
C ILE A 39 -9.03 -9.56 6.89
N ALA A 40 -8.18 -8.53 6.97
CA ALA A 40 -6.74 -8.69 6.81
C ALA A 40 -6.12 -9.64 7.85
N ALA A 41 -6.54 -9.53 9.13
CA ALA A 41 -6.08 -10.46 10.16
C ALA A 41 -6.47 -11.91 9.83
N LYS A 42 -7.70 -12.14 9.37
CA LYS A 42 -8.17 -13.49 9.02
C LYS A 42 -7.42 -14.07 7.82
N ALA A 43 -7.12 -13.25 6.82
CA ALA A 43 -6.33 -13.68 5.67
C ALA A 43 -4.92 -14.14 6.08
N LEU A 44 -4.27 -13.40 6.99
CA LEU A 44 -2.95 -13.75 7.52
C LEU A 44 -2.98 -14.96 8.45
N ASP A 45 -4.01 -15.09 9.28
CA ASP A 45 -4.20 -16.24 10.18
C ASP A 45 -4.38 -17.55 9.40
N ASN A 46 -5.09 -17.53 8.27
CA ASN A 46 -5.23 -18.67 7.37
C ASN A 46 -3.91 -19.11 6.70
N MET A 47 -2.87 -18.27 6.75
CA MET A 47 -1.51 -18.55 6.25
C MET A 47 -0.53 -18.80 7.40
N ASP A 48 -1.03 -18.95 8.64
CA ASP A 48 -0.24 -19.11 9.86
C ASP A 48 0.74 -17.94 10.13
N LEU A 49 0.45 -16.74 9.60
CA LEU A 49 1.28 -15.55 9.77
C LEU A 49 0.94 -14.76 11.05
N LYS A 50 1.98 -14.24 11.71
CA LYS A 50 1.85 -13.49 12.97
C LYS A 50 1.64 -12.00 12.70
N VAL A 51 0.40 -11.54 12.82
CA VAL A 51 0.04 -10.13 12.61
C VAL A 51 0.36 -9.23 13.83
N LYS A 52 0.99 -8.09 13.56
CA LYS A 52 1.14 -6.95 14.47
C LYS A 52 0.46 -5.73 13.87
N PHE A 53 -0.42 -5.09 14.63
CA PHE A 53 -1.01 -3.81 14.23
C PHE A 53 -0.16 -2.64 14.73
N ASP A 54 0.24 -1.76 13.81
CA ASP A 54 0.79 -0.45 14.11
C ASP A 54 -0.31 0.61 13.95
N ALA A 55 -0.83 1.09 15.08
CA ALA A 55 -1.88 2.08 15.16
C ALA A 55 -1.38 3.44 15.70
N LYS A 56 -0.07 3.74 15.54
CA LYS A 56 0.58 4.97 16.03
C LYS A 56 0.32 5.25 17.52
N GLY A 57 0.58 4.26 18.36
CA GLY A 57 0.43 4.38 19.82
C GLY A 57 -0.98 4.19 20.37
N ARG A 58 -1.96 3.85 19.51
CA ARG A 58 -3.32 3.51 19.95
C ARG A 58 -3.51 2.01 20.08
N ALA A 59 -4.41 1.61 20.98
CA ALA A 59 -4.85 0.22 21.10
C ALA A 59 -5.94 -0.10 20.05
N VAL A 60 -5.82 -1.26 19.40
CA VAL A 60 -6.77 -1.77 18.40
C VAL A 60 -7.74 -2.73 19.10
N TRP A 61 -8.82 -2.20 19.69
CA TRP A 61 -9.79 -3.00 20.45
C TRP A 61 -10.79 -3.76 19.56
N LYS A 62 -11.41 -3.08 18.58
CA LYS A 62 -12.35 -3.67 17.62
C LYS A 62 -11.77 -3.54 16.21
N LYS A 63 -11.10 -4.59 15.71
CA LYS A 63 -10.37 -4.59 14.44
C LYS A 63 -11.21 -4.12 13.25
N SER A 64 -12.50 -4.49 13.20
CA SER A 64 -13.45 -4.06 12.16
C SER A 64 -13.63 -2.54 12.04
N ASN A 65 -13.24 -1.76 13.06
CA ASN A 65 -13.26 -0.30 13.05
C ASN A 65 -11.99 0.31 12.45
N TRP A 66 -11.08 -0.49 11.90
CA TRP A 66 -9.80 -0.05 11.36
C TRP A 66 -9.63 -0.52 9.92
N VAL A 67 -8.82 0.21 9.17
CA VAL A 67 -8.44 -0.10 7.78
C VAL A 67 -6.92 -0.15 7.69
N VAL A 68 -6.41 -1.08 6.89
CA VAL A 68 -4.98 -1.21 6.60
C VAL A 68 -4.58 -0.14 5.59
N VAL A 69 -3.54 0.62 5.90
CA VAL A 69 -3.00 1.66 5.01
C VAL A 69 -1.57 1.36 4.54
N SER A 70 -0.93 0.38 5.15
CA SER A 70 0.38 -0.13 4.72
C SER A 70 0.64 -1.48 5.36
N GLN A 71 1.39 -2.33 4.65
CA GLN A 71 1.82 -3.64 5.13
C GLN A 71 3.33 -3.81 4.98
N LYS A 72 3.88 -4.67 5.83
CA LYS A 72 5.23 -5.21 5.72
C LYS A 72 5.21 -6.67 6.17
N PRO A 73 5.72 -7.63 5.38
CA PRO A 73 6.29 -7.49 4.02
C PRO A 73 5.33 -6.88 2.99
N LYS A 74 5.89 -6.37 1.88
CA LYS A 74 5.08 -5.80 0.78
C LYS A 74 4.33 -6.93 0.06
N ALA A 75 3.21 -6.60 -0.58
CA ALA A 75 2.48 -7.55 -1.41
C ALA A 75 3.42 -8.22 -2.44
N GLY A 76 3.23 -9.53 -2.65
CA GLY A 76 4.05 -10.36 -3.54
C GLY A 76 5.43 -10.75 -2.97
N ALA A 77 5.84 -10.26 -1.80
CA ALA A 77 7.04 -10.77 -1.13
C ALA A 77 6.81 -12.22 -0.67
N ALA A 78 7.84 -13.06 -0.77
CA ALA A 78 7.81 -14.40 -0.19
C ALA A 78 7.65 -14.31 1.34
N VAL A 79 6.76 -15.13 1.90
CA VAL A 79 6.55 -15.31 3.34
C VAL A 79 6.37 -16.79 3.67
N GLU A 80 6.83 -17.15 4.86
CA GLU A 80 6.75 -18.51 5.41
C GLU A 80 5.79 -18.55 6.62
N GLU A 81 5.32 -19.74 6.98
CA GLU A 81 4.46 -19.90 8.16
C GLU A 81 5.16 -19.36 9.42
N GLY A 82 4.40 -18.67 10.26
CA GLY A 82 4.93 -18.07 11.49
C GLY A 82 5.69 -16.75 11.31
N ASP A 83 5.89 -16.27 10.07
CA ASP A 83 6.49 -14.96 9.80
C ASP A 83 5.71 -13.81 10.42
N LYS A 84 6.43 -12.74 10.75
CA LYS A 84 5.83 -11.53 11.34
C LYS A 84 5.42 -10.54 10.27
N VAL A 85 4.12 -10.23 10.23
CA VAL A 85 3.55 -9.18 9.39
C VAL A 85 3.19 -7.97 10.24
N THR A 86 3.63 -6.78 9.82
CA THR A 86 3.19 -5.52 10.41
C THR A 86 2.19 -4.84 9.50
N LEU A 87 0.97 -4.63 9.98
CA LEU A 87 -0.07 -3.85 9.32
C LEU A 87 -0.19 -2.49 9.99
N ARG A 88 0.13 -1.42 9.28
CA ARG A 88 -0.20 -0.07 9.72
C ARG A 88 -1.68 0.15 9.48
N VAL A 89 -2.38 0.57 10.53
CA VAL A 89 -3.83 0.76 10.50
C VAL A 89 -4.22 2.14 10.98
N ILE A 90 -5.31 2.66 10.41
CA ILE A 90 -6.00 3.85 10.90
C ILE A 90 -7.45 3.51 11.21
N LYS A 91 -8.03 4.21 12.19
CA LYS A 91 -9.41 3.96 12.57
C LYS A 91 -10.29 4.48 11.44
N LYS A 92 -11.30 3.73 11.01
CA LYS A 92 -12.28 4.13 9.99
C LYS A 92 -12.93 5.48 10.32
N SER A 93 -13.18 5.76 11.60
CA SER A 93 -13.66 7.08 12.01
C SER A 93 -12.65 8.19 11.72
N ASP A 94 -11.35 7.92 11.67
CA ASP A 94 -10.33 8.91 11.32
C ASP A 94 -10.17 9.04 9.82
N VAL A 95 -10.46 7.98 9.06
CA VAL A 95 -10.57 7.99 7.59
C VAL A 95 -11.75 8.86 7.18
N VAL A 96 -12.91 8.65 7.83
CA VAL A 96 -14.13 9.43 7.67
C VAL A 96 -14.00 10.82 8.32
N ASN A 97 -13.08 11.01 9.26
CA ASN A 97 -12.71 12.30 9.87
C ASN A 97 -11.32 12.80 9.46
N GLU A 98 -10.86 12.51 8.24
CA GLU A 98 -9.98 13.45 7.51
C GLU A 98 -10.86 14.60 6.99
N GLY A 99 -11.60 15.21 7.91
CA GLY A 99 -12.95 15.77 7.77
C GLY A 99 -13.12 17.00 6.90
N ARG A 100 -12.14 17.32 6.07
CA ARG A 100 -12.26 18.31 4.99
C ARG A 100 -11.58 17.84 3.71
N ALA A 101 -10.45 17.14 3.76
CA ALA A 101 -9.66 16.84 2.56
C ALA A 101 -10.44 16.02 1.52
N VAL A 102 -11.15 14.98 1.92
CA VAL A 102 -11.94 14.17 0.97
C VAL A 102 -13.17 14.88 0.43
N PRO A 103 -14.06 15.48 1.27
CA PRO A 103 -15.14 16.30 0.75
C PRO A 103 -14.66 17.47 -0.13
N LEU A 104 -13.49 18.05 0.17
CA LEU A 104 -12.86 19.09 -0.66
C LEU A 104 -12.32 18.53 -1.98
N CYS A 105 -11.70 17.35 -1.98
CA CYS A 105 -11.18 16.71 -3.18
C CYS A 105 -12.33 16.38 -4.13
N LYS A 106 -13.41 15.81 -3.59
CA LYS A 106 -14.65 15.55 -4.32
C LYS A 106 -15.23 16.84 -4.90
N ARG A 107 -15.46 17.87 -4.06
CA ARG A 107 -16.01 19.16 -4.50
C ARG A 107 -15.14 19.80 -5.59
N HIS A 108 -13.82 19.84 -5.39
CA HIS A 108 -12.91 20.43 -6.36
C HIS A 108 -12.94 19.67 -7.69
N ALA A 109 -12.99 18.34 -7.65
CA ALA A 109 -13.08 17.54 -8.86
C ALA A 109 -14.40 17.78 -9.61
N GLU A 110 -15.53 17.87 -8.90
CA GLU A 110 -16.84 18.21 -9.48
C GLU A 110 -16.84 19.65 -10.04
N ASP A 111 -16.28 20.62 -9.31
CA ASP A 111 -16.18 22.04 -9.72
C ASP A 111 -15.18 22.25 -10.87
N SER A 112 -14.16 21.39 -11.00
CA SER A 112 -13.11 21.52 -12.02
C SER A 112 -13.64 21.35 -13.45
N GLY A 113 -14.82 20.72 -13.60
CA GLY A 113 -15.36 20.30 -14.89
C GLY A 113 -14.57 19.17 -15.56
N GLN A 114 -13.51 18.67 -14.93
CA GLN A 114 -12.71 17.53 -15.42
C GLN A 114 -13.37 16.19 -15.11
N ILE A 115 -14.42 16.19 -14.28
CA ILE A 115 -15.19 15.01 -13.88
C ILE A 115 -16.69 15.32 -13.99
N PRO A 116 -17.52 14.42 -14.56
CA PRO A 116 -18.96 14.57 -14.60
C PRO A 116 -19.60 14.57 -13.21
N GLN A 117 -20.67 15.34 -13.08
CA GLN A 117 -21.40 15.54 -11.82
C GLN A 117 -22.10 14.27 -11.28
N ASN A 118 -22.24 13.22 -12.09
CA ASN A 118 -22.95 11.97 -11.74
C ASN A 118 -22.03 10.77 -11.46
N VAL A 119 -20.74 11.02 -11.30
CA VAL A 119 -19.78 9.94 -11.01
C VAL A 119 -20.12 9.21 -9.71
N LYS A 120 -20.09 7.88 -9.76
CA LYS A 120 -20.11 7.05 -8.54
C LYS A 120 -18.71 7.06 -7.93
N TRP A 121 -18.59 7.60 -6.73
CA TRP A 121 -17.33 7.67 -5.97
C TRP A 121 -17.21 6.42 -5.07
N PRO A 122 -16.39 5.41 -5.42
CA PRO A 122 -16.10 4.29 -4.53
C PRO A 122 -15.17 4.73 -3.39
N LEU A 123 -14.89 3.79 -2.47
CA LEU A 123 -14.01 3.99 -1.31
C LEU A 123 -12.70 4.69 -1.70
N PHE A 124 -12.31 5.68 -0.89
CA PHE A 124 -11.08 6.43 -1.06
C PHE A 124 -9.90 5.60 -0.53
N ASP A 125 -8.87 5.40 -1.37
CA ASP A 125 -7.57 4.94 -0.91
C ASP A 125 -6.81 6.14 -0.36
N PHE A 126 -6.86 6.28 0.96
CA PHE A 126 -6.04 7.25 1.65
C PHE A 126 -4.61 6.74 1.68
N VAL A 127 -3.77 7.30 0.80
CA VAL A 127 -2.34 7.19 0.98
C VAL A 127 -1.94 8.33 1.89
N ALA A 128 -2.01 8.09 3.20
CA ALA A 128 -1.43 8.99 4.17
C ALA A 128 0.05 9.20 3.79
N SER A 129 0.41 10.43 3.39
CA SER A 129 1.81 10.75 3.17
C SER A 129 2.56 10.46 4.47
N PRO A 130 3.71 9.76 4.42
CA PRO A 130 4.48 9.43 5.61
C PRO A 130 5.08 10.66 6.31
N HIS A 131 4.95 11.85 5.74
CA HIS A 131 5.43 13.11 6.29
C HIS A 131 4.25 14.02 6.61
N ASP A 132 4.34 14.83 7.67
CA ASP A 132 3.34 15.83 8.09
C ASP A 132 3.03 16.93 7.04
N LEU A 133 3.45 16.73 5.79
CA LEU A 133 3.20 17.53 4.61
C LEU A 133 2.45 16.67 3.59
N GLY A 134 1.17 16.52 3.87
CA GLY A 134 0.16 16.34 2.85
C GLY A 134 -0.64 15.05 2.89
N ILE A 135 -1.92 15.22 2.56
CA ILE A 135 -2.86 14.11 2.37
C ILE A 135 -2.89 13.86 0.87
N VAL A 136 -2.59 12.63 0.44
CA VAL A 136 -2.84 12.21 -0.93
C VAL A 136 -4.11 11.37 -0.92
N VAL A 137 -5.19 11.95 -1.43
CA VAL A 137 -6.43 11.20 -1.66
C VAL A 137 -6.31 10.55 -3.02
N ARG A 138 -6.28 9.21 -3.08
CA ARG A 138 -6.47 8.47 -4.32
C ARG A 138 -7.90 7.96 -4.39
N VAL A 139 -8.61 8.30 -5.45
CA VAL A 139 -9.95 7.77 -5.74
C VAL A 139 -9.81 6.84 -6.91
N ASN A 140 -10.12 5.55 -6.75
CA ASN A 140 -10.04 4.57 -7.82
C ASN A 140 -11.44 4.13 -8.20
N GLY A 141 -11.88 4.31 -9.46
CA GLY A 141 -13.20 3.79 -9.90
C GLY A 141 -14.32 4.81 -9.96
N ALA A 142 -13.99 6.09 -10.11
CA ALA A 142 -14.94 7.06 -10.64
C ALA A 142 -15.43 6.57 -12.00
N THR A 143 -16.69 6.14 -12.07
CA THR A 143 -17.32 5.61 -13.29
C THR A 143 -18.53 6.49 -13.64
N ASP A 144 -18.56 6.95 -14.88
CA ASP A 144 -19.70 7.56 -15.56
C ASP A 144 -19.74 6.97 -16.98
N ASP A 145 -20.88 6.99 -17.66
CA ASP A 145 -21.01 6.53 -19.05
C ASP A 145 -20.10 7.33 -20.01
N ALA A 146 -19.71 8.55 -19.61
CA ALA A 146 -18.72 9.38 -20.30
C ALA A 146 -17.27 8.87 -20.10
N PHE A 147 -16.96 8.26 -18.97
CA PHE A 147 -15.66 7.65 -18.67
C PHE A 147 -15.74 6.15 -18.95
N LYS A 148 -15.37 5.77 -20.19
CA LYS A 148 -15.30 4.37 -20.60
C LYS A 148 -14.32 3.53 -19.75
N THR A 149 -13.41 4.18 -19.03
CA THR A 149 -12.44 3.57 -18.11
C THR A 149 -12.49 4.25 -16.74
N PRO A 150 -12.20 3.51 -15.64
CA PRO A 150 -11.99 4.11 -14.33
C PRO A 150 -10.95 5.25 -14.38
N VAL A 151 -11.24 6.37 -13.74
CA VAL A 151 -10.23 7.41 -13.49
C VAL A 151 -9.73 7.35 -12.06
N SER A 152 -8.43 7.60 -11.90
CA SER A 152 -7.79 7.80 -10.61
C SER A 152 -7.68 9.30 -10.34
N ILE A 153 -8.07 9.77 -9.17
CA ILE A 153 -7.94 11.19 -8.81
C ILE A 153 -6.90 11.31 -7.73
N ARG A 154 -5.94 12.22 -7.88
CA ARG A 154 -4.96 12.57 -6.88
C ARG A 154 -5.19 14.00 -6.42
N CYS A 155 -5.45 14.18 -5.12
CA CYS A 155 -5.44 15.48 -4.48
C CYS A 155 -4.30 15.52 -3.46
N THR A 156 -3.37 16.46 -3.58
CA THR A 156 -2.32 16.72 -2.60
C THR A 156 -2.72 17.95 -1.79
N TYR A 157 -2.72 17.79 -0.47
CA TYR A 157 -2.99 18.89 0.47
C TYR A 157 -1.73 19.33 1.21
N GLU A 158 -1.73 20.54 1.74
CA GLU A 158 -0.81 21.01 2.77
C GLU A 158 -1.58 21.53 3.98
N GLY A 159 -0.87 21.79 5.08
CA GLY A 159 -1.47 22.34 6.30
C GLY A 159 -1.93 21.28 7.28
N THR A 160 -2.90 21.63 8.12
CA THR A 160 -3.32 20.77 9.23
C THR A 160 -4.54 19.94 8.86
N LYS A 161 -4.79 18.85 9.58
CA LYS A 161 -6.04 18.07 9.45
C LYS A 161 -7.31 18.90 9.56
N LYS A 162 -7.29 20.01 10.32
CA LYS A 162 -8.44 20.91 10.53
C LYS A 162 -8.59 21.95 9.41
N ASP A 163 -7.51 22.24 8.70
CA ASP A 163 -7.45 23.24 7.64
C ASP A 163 -6.52 22.78 6.51
N PRO A 164 -6.93 21.74 5.74
CA PRO A 164 -6.16 21.26 4.62
C PRO A 164 -6.34 22.20 3.43
N LYS A 165 -5.22 22.64 2.83
CA LYS A 165 -5.19 23.47 1.63
C LYS A 165 -4.82 22.61 0.45
N LEU A 166 -5.66 22.56 -0.58
CA LEU A 166 -5.33 21.83 -1.82
C LEU A 166 -4.17 22.58 -2.50
N VAL A 167 -3.07 21.87 -2.75
CA VAL A 167 -1.89 22.42 -3.45
C VAL A 167 -1.71 21.80 -4.83
N GLU A 168 -2.25 20.60 -5.05
CA GLU A 168 -2.16 19.90 -6.33
C GLU A 168 -3.40 19.03 -6.54
N PHE A 169 -3.90 19.02 -7.77
CA PHE A 169 -5.00 18.19 -8.22
C PHE A 169 -4.65 17.60 -9.59
N GLU A 170 -4.78 16.29 -9.72
CA GLU A 170 -4.46 15.56 -10.93
C GLU A 170 -5.51 14.47 -11.19
N VAL A 171 -6.10 14.47 -12.39
CA VAL A 171 -6.89 13.34 -12.91
C VAL A 171 -5.94 12.44 -13.68
N LEU A 172 -5.78 11.22 -13.20
CA LEU A 172 -4.97 10.17 -13.77
C LEU A 172 -5.90 9.20 -14.52
N GLU A 173 -5.68 9.02 -15.82
CA GLU A 173 -6.35 7.95 -16.55
C GLU A 173 -5.77 6.60 -16.11
N VAL A 174 -6.63 5.67 -15.71
CA VAL A 174 -6.21 4.28 -15.47
C VAL A 174 -6.36 3.55 -16.80
N PHE A 175 -5.23 3.14 -17.38
CA PHE A 175 -5.15 2.39 -18.63
C PHE A 175 -5.92 1.07 -18.58
#